data_AF-A0A562QLK8-F1
#
_entry.id   AF-A0A562QLK8-F1
#
_cell.length_a   1.000
_cell.length_b   1.000
_cell.length_c   1.000
_cell.angle_alpha   90.00
_cell.angle_beta   90.00
_cell.angle_gamma   90.00
#
_symmetry.space_group_name_H-M   'P 1'
#
loop_
_entity.id
_entity.type
_entity.pdbx_description
1 polymer ?
#
loop_
_entity_poly.entity_id
_entity_poly.type
_entity_poly.pdbx_seq_one_letter_code
_entity_poly.pdbx_strand_id
1 'polypeptide(L)'
;MNVLHSASTTGRFVPREKHVFWEERICGLLDVIASHHGFNLLSLCAREAYRLKGFLDTLEQSQYPELAEWDERIFSFTRLSCRLELEKYMLTGIAKC
;
A
#
# COMPACT_ATOMS: atom_id res chain seq x y z
N MET A 1 -33.59 10.44 -30.53
CA MET A 1 -32.13 10.64 -30.39
C MET A 1 -31.89 11.59 -29.21
N ASN A 2 -30.78 11.36 -28.48
CA ASN A 2 -30.21 12.07 -27.30
C ASN A 2 -30.89 11.81 -25.95
N VAL A 3 -30.49 10.79 -25.16
CA VAL A 3 -29.23 10.54 -24.38
C VAL A 3 -29.05 11.53 -23.21
N LEU A 4 -29.16 11.04 -21.96
CA LEU A 4 -28.05 10.94 -21.00
C LEU A 4 -28.53 10.43 -19.63
N HIS A 5 -27.81 9.40 -19.17
CA HIS A 5 -27.82 8.86 -17.82
C HIS A 5 -27.61 9.94 -16.76
N SER A 6 -28.32 9.86 -15.64
CA SER A 6 -27.74 10.29 -14.35
C SER A 6 -27.87 9.14 -13.36
N ALA A 7 -26.73 8.53 -13.06
CA ALA A 7 -26.59 7.56 -11.99
C ALA A 7 -26.81 8.24 -10.63
N SER A 8 -27.35 7.49 -9.67
CA SER A 8 -27.72 7.97 -8.34
C SER A 8 -26.52 8.55 -7.58
N THR A 9 -26.65 9.80 -7.15
CA THR A 9 -25.82 10.45 -6.14
C THR A 9 -25.99 9.74 -4.79
N THR A 10 -25.03 8.88 -4.44
CA THR A 10 -24.80 8.50 -3.04
C THR A 10 -23.30 8.42 -2.78
N GLY A 11 -22.59 9.47 -3.16
CA GLY A 11 -21.22 9.70 -2.71
C GLY A 11 -21.28 10.01 -1.21
N ARG A 12 -20.99 9.02 -0.36
CA ARG A 12 -20.76 9.26 1.07
C ARG A 12 -19.60 10.23 1.20
N PHE A 13 -19.84 11.40 1.78
CA PHE A 13 -18.78 12.33 2.18
C PHE A 13 -17.87 11.62 3.19
N VAL A 14 -16.64 11.30 2.79
CA VAL A 14 -15.58 10.87 3.70
C VAL A 14 -14.90 12.15 4.20
N PRO A 15 -14.92 12.45 5.51
CA PRO A 15 -14.28 13.64 6.08
C PRO A 15 -12.81 13.72 5.64
N ARG A 16 -12.34 14.92 5.25
CA ARG A 16 -10.96 15.17 4.77
C ARG A 16 -9.87 14.59 5.69
N GLU A 17 -10.13 14.61 6.99
CA GLU A 17 -9.24 14.06 8.04
C GLU A 17 -9.04 12.53 7.94
N LYS A 18 -9.86 11.82 7.17
CA LYS A 18 -9.73 10.38 6.91
C LYS A 18 -9.13 10.06 5.53
N HIS A 19 -8.80 11.07 4.73
CA HIS A 19 -8.09 10.91 3.46
C HIS A 19 -6.59 10.86 3.74
N VAL A 20 -6.11 9.72 4.23
CA VAL A 20 -4.68 9.42 4.07
C VAL A 20 -4.49 9.08 2.60
N PHE A 21 -3.56 9.78 1.93
CA PHE A 21 -3.31 9.52 0.51
C PHE A 21 -2.81 8.08 0.36
N TRP A 22 -3.21 7.42 -0.72
CA TRP A 22 -2.92 6.01 -0.94
C TRP A 22 -1.40 5.72 -0.92
N GLU A 23 -0.63 6.62 -1.50
CA GLU A 23 0.84 6.56 -1.51
C GLU A 23 1.43 6.68 -0.11
N GLU A 24 0.91 7.57 0.73
CA GLU A 24 1.35 7.71 2.14
C GLU A 24 1.13 6.42 2.94
N ARG A 25 0.02 5.70 2.68
CA ARG A 25 -0.21 4.40 3.33
C ARG A 25 0.77 3.33 2.86
N ILE A 26 1.09 3.31 1.57
CA ILE A 26 2.08 2.39 1.01
C ILE A 26 3.45 2.65 1.66
N CYS A 27 3.88 3.90 1.70
CA CYS A 27 5.12 4.30 2.36
C CYS A 27 5.10 3.93 3.85
N GLY A 28 4.04 4.27 4.57
CA GLY A 28 3.91 3.95 6.00
C GLY A 28 3.98 2.45 6.30
N LEU A 29 3.33 1.61 5.49
CA LEU A 29 3.43 0.15 5.65
C LEU A 29 4.86 -0.33 5.38
N LEU A 30 5.50 0.16 4.31
CA LEU A 30 6.87 -0.22 3.97
C LEU A 30 7.88 0.24 5.03
N ASP A 31 7.72 1.42 5.61
CA ASP A 31 8.58 1.97 6.66
C ASP A 31 8.50 1.15 7.96
N VAL A 32 7.29 0.74 8.36
CA VAL A 32 7.08 -0.15 9.52
C VAL A 32 7.79 -1.48 9.28
N ILE A 33 7.59 -2.09 8.11
CA ILE A 33 8.23 -3.36 7.75
C ILE A 33 9.75 -3.22 7.70
N ALA A 34 10.25 -2.15 7.10
CA ALA A 34 11.67 -1.87 6.98
C ALA A 34 12.34 -1.72 8.33
N SER A 35 11.69 -1.01 9.25
CA SER A 35 12.17 -0.80 10.62
C SER A 35 12.21 -2.11 11.43
N HIS A 36 11.19 -2.95 11.30
CA HIS A 36 11.10 -4.23 12.03
C HIS A 36 12.06 -5.29 11.51
N HIS A 37 12.28 -5.34 10.19
CA HIS A 37 13.04 -6.42 9.53
C HIS A 37 14.41 -5.99 9.00
N GLY A 38 14.78 -4.72 9.18
CA GLY A 38 16.07 -4.17 8.77
C GLY A 38 16.23 -4.02 7.25
N PHE A 39 15.14 -3.80 6.52
CA PHE A 39 15.24 -3.50 5.08
C PHE A 39 15.68 -2.05 4.87
N ASN A 40 16.63 -1.83 3.96
CA ASN A 40 16.94 -0.49 3.48
C ASN A 40 16.14 -0.20 2.20
N LEU A 41 15.03 0.51 2.35
CA LEU A 41 14.15 0.85 1.22
C LEU A 41 14.83 1.73 0.15
N LEU A 42 15.82 2.55 0.53
CA LEU A 42 16.54 3.43 -0.39
C LEU A 42 17.54 2.69 -1.29
N SER A 43 18.02 1.53 -0.86
CA SER A 43 18.99 0.72 -1.59
C SER A 43 18.44 -0.63 -2.02
N LEU A 44 17.12 -0.76 -2.11
CA LEU A 44 16.44 -2.03 -2.37
C LEU A 44 16.78 -2.52 -3.78
N CYS A 45 17.62 -3.55 -3.91
CA CYS A 45 17.89 -4.12 -5.24
C CYS A 45 16.71 -4.98 -5.72
N ALA A 46 16.66 -5.31 -7.03
CA ALA A 46 15.57 -6.12 -7.60
C ALA A 46 15.37 -7.48 -6.88
N ARG A 47 16.46 -8.09 -6.39
CA ARG A 47 16.39 -9.34 -5.61
C ARG A 47 15.72 -9.12 -4.25
N GLU A 48 16.01 -8.01 -3.59
CA GLU A 48 15.40 -7.65 -2.30
C GLU A 48 13.95 -7.23 -2.47
N ALA A 49 13.62 -6.51 -3.55
CA ALA A 49 12.25 -6.22 -3.94
C ALA A 49 11.41 -7.49 -4.11
N TYR A 50 11.97 -8.52 -4.75
CA TYR A 50 11.29 -9.81 -4.90
C TYR A 50 11.06 -10.52 -3.56
N ARG A 51 12.06 -10.48 -2.66
CA ARG A 51 11.94 -11.05 -1.31
C ARG A 51 10.88 -10.31 -0.49
N LEU A 52 10.91 -8.98 -0.51
CA LEU A 52 9.95 -8.12 0.18
C LEU A 52 8.54 -8.35 -0.34
N LYS A 53 8.38 -8.49 -1.67
CA LYS A 53 7.11 -8.86 -2.30
C LYS A 53 6.54 -10.17 -1.75
N GLY A 54 7.36 -11.22 -1.65
CA GLY A 54 6.92 -12.50 -1.09
C GLY A 54 6.62 -12.40 0.41
N PHE A 55 7.39 -11.60 1.15
CA PHE A 55 7.15 -11.34 2.57
C PHE A 55 5.81 -10.64 2.83
N LEU A 56 5.41 -9.71 1.96
CA LEU A 56 4.10 -9.06 2.04
C LEU A 56 2.94 -10.06 1.96
N ASP A 57 3.10 -11.21 1.30
CA ASP A 57 2.03 -12.22 1.21
C ASP A 57 1.81 -12.97 2.54
N THR A 58 2.84 -13.04 3.38
CA THR A 58 2.80 -13.70 4.70
C THR A 58 2.58 -12.72 5.85
N LEU A 59 2.42 -11.43 5.55
CA LEU A 59 2.33 -10.39 6.58
C LEU A 59 1.01 -10.47 7.33
N GLU A 60 1.09 -10.60 8.65
CA GLU A 60 -0.08 -10.54 9.54
C GLU A 60 -0.06 -9.23 10.33
N GLN A 61 -1.17 -8.50 10.33
CA GLN A 61 -1.28 -7.21 11.01
C GLN A 61 -0.99 -7.29 12.51
N SER A 62 -1.34 -8.41 13.14
CA SER A 62 -1.12 -8.71 14.57
C SER A 62 0.34 -8.62 15.00
N GLN A 63 1.28 -8.73 14.06
CA GLN A 63 2.73 -8.64 14.29
C GLN A 63 3.22 -7.20 14.40
N TYR A 64 2.40 -6.21 14.06
CA TYR A 64 2.78 -4.79 13.95
C TYR A 64 1.82 -3.91 14.78
N PRO A 65 2.13 -3.64 16.06
CA PRO A 65 1.33 -2.79 16.92
C PRO A 65 1.06 -1.39 16.34
N GLU A 66 1.99 -0.86 15.54
CA GLU A 66 1.90 0.43 14.85
C GLU A 66 0.76 0.48 13.83
N LEU A 67 0.31 -0.68 13.37
CA LEU A 67 -0.78 -0.83 12.41
C LEU A 67 -2.10 -1.22 13.08
N ALA A 68 -2.16 -1.30 14.42
CA ALA A 68 -3.35 -1.79 15.14
C ALA A 68 -4.63 -0.96 14.87
N GLU A 69 -4.48 0.33 14.56
CA GLU A 69 -5.60 1.21 14.23
C GLU A 69 -6.12 1.05 12.80
N TRP A 70 -5.42 0.29 11.96
CA TRP A 70 -5.84 0.06 10.58
C TRP A 70 -6.97 -0.96 10.55
N ASP A 71 -8.04 -0.65 9.85
CA ASP A 71 -9.06 -1.64 9.55
C ASP A 71 -8.44 -2.80 8.72
N GLU A 72 -8.86 -4.04 8.98
CA GLU A 72 -8.32 -5.23 8.31
C GLU A 72 -8.39 -5.12 6.77
N ARG A 73 -9.45 -4.48 6.24
CA ARG A 73 -9.57 -4.24 4.81
C ARG A 73 -8.52 -3.24 4.34
N ILE A 74 -8.34 -2.14 5.07
CA ILE A 74 -7.33 -1.13 4.75
C ILE A 74 -5.95 -1.78 4.71
N PHE A 75 -5.59 -2.52 5.74
CA PHE A 75 -4.33 -3.24 5.81
C PHE A 75 -4.15 -4.22 4.62
N SER A 76 -5.17 -5.05 4.34
CA SER A 76 -5.13 -6.01 3.23
C SER A 76 -4.96 -5.34 1.87
N PHE A 77 -5.68 -4.24 1.64
CA PHE A 77 -5.61 -3.47 0.41
C PHE A 77 -4.27 -2.75 0.25
N THR A 78 -3.76 -2.11 1.30
CA THR A 78 -2.46 -1.46 1.28
C THR A 78 -1.33 -2.46 1.03
N ARG A 79 -1.38 -3.64 1.69
CA ARG A 79 -0.44 -4.75 1.46
C ARG A 79 -0.43 -5.21 0.01
N LEU A 80 -1.60 -5.38 -0.60
CA LEU A 80 -1.71 -5.73 -2.03
C LEU A 80 -1.10 -4.64 -2.92
N SER A 81 -1.33 -3.37 -2.62
CA SER A 81 -0.76 -2.28 -3.40
C SER A 81 0.74 -2.13 -3.27
N CYS A 82 1.31 -2.27 -2.06
CA CYS A 82 2.76 -2.37 -1.89
C CYS A 82 3.35 -3.45 -2.79
N ARG A 83 2.66 -4.59 -2.92
CA ARG A 83 3.08 -5.70 -3.78
C ARG A 83 3.11 -5.31 -5.26
N LEU A 84 2.07 -4.64 -5.75
CA LEU A 84 1.99 -4.18 -7.13
C LEU A 84 3.02 -3.09 -7.45
N GLU A 85 3.28 -2.18 -6.52
CA GLU A 85 4.32 -1.15 -6.69
C GLU A 85 5.73 -1.77 -6.73
N LEU A 86 6.00 -2.78 -5.89
CA LEU A 86 7.26 -3.53 -5.96
C LEU A 86 7.39 -4.31 -7.28
N GLU A 87 6.31 -4.87 -7.82
CA GLU A 87 6.30 -5.50 -9.14
C GLU A 87 6.66 -4.50 -10.25
N LYS A 88 6.05 -3.32 -10.24
CA LYS A 88 6.39 -2.25 -11.19
C LYS A 88 7.84 -1.83 -11.04
N TYR A 89 8.33 -1.68 -9.80
CA TYR A 89 9.73 -1.35 -9.53
C TYR A 89 10.69 -2.39 -10.11
N MET A 90 10.43 -3.68 -9.90
CA MET A 90 11.26 -4.76 -10.44
C MET A 90 11.32 -4.79 -11.97
N LEU A 91 10.22 -4.41 -12.64
CA LEU A 91 10.14 -4.39 -14.10
C LEU A 91 10.77 -3.14 -14.72
N THR A 92 10.70 -2.00 -14.04
CA THR A 92 11.09 -0.69 -14.60
C THR A 92 12.41 -0.16 -14.06
N GLY A 93 12.87 -0.65 -12.90
CA GLY A 93 14.04 -0.12 -12.18
C GLY A 93 13.85 1.28 -11.59
N ILE A 94 12.68 1.89 -11.75
CA ILE A 94 12.40 3.25 -11.28
C ILE A 94 11.63 3.14 -9.96
N ALA A 95 12.32 3.35 -8.85
CA ALA A 95 11.64 3.60 -7.58
C ALA A 95 11.06 5.01 -7.70
N LYS A 96 9.75 5.13 -7.86
CA LYS A 96 9.07 6.41 -7.60
C LYS A 96 8.78 6.46 -6.11
N CYS A 97 9.75 6.98 -5.36
CA CYS A 97 9.47 7.72 -4.14
C CYS A 97 9.49 9.21 -4.50
#